data_AF-A0A962J2R8-F1
#
_entry.id   AF-A0A962J2R8-F1
#
_cell.length_a   1.000
_cell.length_b   1.000
_cell.length_c   1.000
_cell.angle_alpha   90.00
_cell.angle_beta   90.00
_cell.angle_gamma   90.00
#
_symmetry.space_group_name_H-M   'P 1'
#
loop_
_entity.id
_entity.type
_entity.pdbx_description
1 polymer ?
#
loop_
_entity_poly.entity_id
_entity_poly.type
_entity_poly.pdbx_seq_one_letter_code
_entity_poly.pdbx_strand_id
1 'polypeptide(L)'
;MAGIINSNRQAQQAPPQAQPEEKVVGNDTPEQQDAPSSDMQAGYERLMEAFSLAVYSEGQAESIVQALNTEKPEEMIASLTINILAELDGKSGGKIPSELLIEAAQEGAEMIAELGEKAGLYQFDEAMEARTYQALISQAIERGIIDRAEIEELMASMSEEEMRAAVQQQQQFAGGV
;
A
#
# COMPACT_ATOMS: atom_id res chain seq x y z
N MET A 1 16.07 -55.71 59.45
CA MET A 1 15.00 -55.88 60.46
C MET A 1 14.82 -54.57 61.19
N ALA A 2 13.56 -54.11 61.26
CA ALA A 2 12.93 -53.24 62.26
C ALA A 2 13.61 -51.93 62.69
N GLY A 3 12.86 -50.82 62.55
CA GLY A 3 13.10 -49.58 63.28
C GLY A 3 12.42 -48.35 62.67
N ILE A 4 11.09 -48.34 62.59
CA ILE A 4 10.28 -47.15 62.26
C ILE A 4 9.97 -46.38 63.56
N ILE A 5 9.64 -45.10 63.40
CA ILE A 5 8.88 -44.16 64.25
C ILE A 5 9.64 -43.64 65.50
N ASN A 6 9.52 -42.39 66.00
CA ASN A 6 8.57 -41.31 65.80
C ASN A 6 9.14 -40.06 66.50
N SER A 7 8.91 -38.85 66.01
CA SER A 7 8.83 -37.63 66.86
C SER A 7 8.19 -36.48 66.09
N ASN A 8 6.87 -36.42 66.22
CA ASN A 8 6.00 -35.25 66.14
C ASN A 8 6.70 -33.90 66.32
N ARG A 9 6.44 -32.96 65.40
CA ARG A 9 6.26 -31.54 65.72
C ARG A 9 5.21 -30.92 64.81
N GLN A 10 3.99 -30.80 65.35
CA GLN A 10 2.97 -29.82 64.93
C GLN A 10 3.16 -28.53 65.75
N ALA A 11 3.07 -27.37 65.08
CA ALA A 11 2.57 -26.05 65.52
C ALA A 11 2.97 -25.02 64.43
N GLN A 12 2.12 -24.60 63.48
CA GLN A 12 1.07 -23.56 63.54
C GLN A 12 1.54 -22.21 64.16
N GLN A 13 1.89 -21.23 63.31
CA GLN A 13 1.21 -19.92 63.01
C GLN A 13 2.17 -18.78 63.41
N ALA A 14 2.38 -17.65 62.71
CA ALA A 14 1.50 -16.76 61.94
C ALA A 14 2.32 -15.94 60.88
N PRO A 15 1.69 -15.09 60.03
CA PRO A 15 2.22 -14.64 58.73
C PRO A 15 2.86 -13.24 58.76
N PRO A 16 3.58 -12.85 57.69
CA PRO A 16 3.66 -11.46 57.28
C PRO A 16 3.15 -11.23 55.84
N GLN A 17 2.10 -10.41 55.77
CA GLN A 17 1.77 -9.41 54.75
C GLN A 17 2.40 -9.53 53.34
N ALA A 18 1.52 -9.68 52.34
CA ALA A 18 1.70 -9.08 51.02
C ALA A 18 0.43 -8.30 50.66
N GLN A 19 0.62 -7.01 50.38
CA GLN A 19 -0.39 -6.07 49.89
C GLN A 19 -0.65 -6.30 48.38
N PRO A 20 -1.73 -5.71 47.83
CA PRO A 20 -2.46 -6.22 46.67
C PRO A 20 -1.96 -5.65 45.34
N GLU A 21 -2.00 -6.46 44.29
CA GLU A 21 -2.12 -5.95 42.92
C GLU A 21 -3.20 -6.75 42.18
N GLU A 22 -4.32 -6.08 41.97
CA GLU A 22 -5.34 -6.40 40.97
C GLU A 22 -4.67 -6.63 39.62
N LYS A 23 -4.71 -7.88 39.11
CA LYS A 23 -4.57 -8.12 37.68
C LYS A 23 -5.93 -7.87 37.02
N VAL A 24 -6.15 -6.63 36.63
CA VAL A 24 -7.02 -6.29 35.49
C VAL A 24 -6.18 -6.44 34.23
N VAL A 25 -6.42 -7.49 33.45
CA VAL A 25 -6.20 -7.54 32.00
C VAL A 25 -7.19 -8.58 31.50
N GLY A 26 -8.19 -8.31 30.66
CA GLY A 26 -8.39 -7.19 29.75
C GLY A 26 -9.14 -7.83 28.58
N ASN A 27 -10.37 -7.36 28.36
CA ASN A 27 -11.31 -7.82 27.36
C ASN A 27 -10.68 -8.12 25.99
N ASP A 28 -11.20 -9.19 25.36
CA ASP A 28 -11.48 -9.25 23.94
C ASP A 28 -11.83 -7.86 23.39
N THR A 29 -10.90 -7.29 22.62
CA THR A 29 -11.19 -6.13 21.77
C THR A 29 -10.96 -6.61 20.33
N PRO A 30 -11.99 -6.67 19.49
CA PRO A 30 -11.84 -6.78 18.05
C PRO A 30 -11.28 -5.45 17.50
N GLU A 31 -10.57 -5.54 16.36
CA GLU A 31 -10.11 -4.41 15.55
C GLU A 31 -8.90 -3.61 16.09
N GLN A 32 -7.71 -3.99 15.62
CA GLN A 32 -6.73 -2.99 15.20
C GLN A 32 -6.52 -3.19 13.70
N GLN A 33 -7.26 -2.38 12.92
CA GLN A 33 -6.80 -2.00 11.59
C GLN A 33 -5.37 -1.45 11.75
N ASP A 34 -4.42 -2.10 11.09
CA ASP A 34 -3.02 -1.70 11.01
C ASP A 34 -2.94 -0.25 10.52
N ALA A 35 -2.84 0.69 11.45
CA ALA A 35 -2.34 2.02 11.11
C ALA A 35 -0.91 1.81 10.59
N PRO A 36 -0.54 2.39 9.43
CA PRO A 36 0.82 2.25 8.91
C PRO A 36 1.78 2.70 10.01
N SER A 37 2.78 1.85 10.30
CA SER A 37 3.84 2.21 11.23
C SER A 37 4.43 3.56 10.82
N SER A 38 4.82 4.42 11.78
CA SER A 38 5.38 5.75 11.48
C SER A 38 6.52 5.73 10.46
N ASP A 39 7.21 4.60 10.35
CA ASP A 39 8.29 4.37 9.41
C ASP A 39 7.79 4.16 7.96
N MET A 40 6.63 3.55 7.75
CA MET A 40 5.98 3.42 6.44
C MET A 40 5.53 4.78 5.92
N GLN A 41 4.89 5.59 6.76
CA GLN A 41 4.43 6.93 6.38
C GLN A 41 5.61 7.85 6.02
N ALA A 42 6.68 7.84 6.82
CA ALA A 42 7.89 8.59 6.49
C ALA A 42 8.61 8.06 5.23
N GLY A 43 8.50 6.76 4.94
CA GLY A 43 8.97 6.16 3.70
C GLY A 43 8.18 6.66 2.49
N TYR A 44 6.85 6.67 2.60
CA TYR A 44 5.93 7.18 1.58
C TYR A 44 6.22 8.65 1.26
N GLU A 45 6.28 9.52 2.27
CA GLU A 45 6.54 10.95 2.07
C GLU A 45 7.85 11.21 1.31
N ARG A 46 8.92 10.48 1.64
CA ARG A 46 10.20 10.59 0.94
C ARG A 46 10.14 10.09 -0.50
N LEU A 47 9.40 9.00 -0.72
CA LEU A 47 9.18 8.48 -2.07
C LEU A 47 8.43 9.50 -2.93
N MET A 48 7.37 10.11 -2.40
CA MET A 48 6.59 11.13 -3.09
C MET A 48 7.37 12.43 -3.31
N GLU A 49 8.21 12.86 -2.37
CA GLU A 49 9.12 13.99 -2.57
C GLU A 49 10.10 13.70 -3.73
N ALA A 50 10.70 12.50 -3.76
CA ALA A 50 11.61 12.10 -4.82
C ALA A 50 10.90 11.97 -6.18
N PHE A 51 9.66 11.47 -6.19
CA PHE A 51 8.82 11.39 -7.38
C PHE A 51 8.48 12.79 -7.91
N SER A 52 8.04 13.69 -7.04
CA SER A 52 7.74 15.08 -7.39
C SER A 52 8.96 15.77 -7.99
N LEU A 53 10.15 15.59 -7.40
CA LEU A 53 11.40 16.10 -7.96
C LEU A 53 11.70 15.50 -9.34
N ALA A 54 11.44 14.20 -9.55
CA ALA A 54 11.64 13.57 -10.86
C ALA A 54 10.70 14.15 -11.93
N VAL A 55 9.43 14.40 -11.58
CA VAL A 55 8.41 14.96 -12.48
C VAL A 55 8.66 16.44 -12.79
N TYR A 56 8.96 17.24 -11.78
CA TYR A 56 9.03 18.70 -11.88
C TYR A 56 10.45 19.27 -12.02
N SER A 57 11.47 18.41 -12.13
CA SER A 57 12.84 18.87 -12.39
C SER A 57 12.96 19.61 -13.73
N GLU A 58 13.99 20.46 -13.83
CA GLU A 58 14.23 21.32 -14.98
C GLU A 58 14.29 20.50 -16.28
N GLY A 59 13.40 20.82 -17.23
CA GLY A 59 13.25 20.12 -18.51
C GLY A 59 12.44 18.82 -18.49
N GLN A 60 12.22 18.21 -17.32
CA GLN A 60 11.45 16.96 -17.22
C GLN A 60 9.95 17.19 -17.36
N ALA A 61 9.39 18.22 -16.73
CA ALA A 61 7.97 18.52 -16.87
C ALA A 61 7.59 18.77 -18.35
N GLU A 62 8.43 19.50 -19.09
CA GLU A 62 8.22 19.72 -20.54
C GLU A 62 8.33 18.42 -21.35
N SER A 63 9.31 17.57 -21.03
CA SER A 63 9.48 16.28 -21.69
C SER A 63 8.32 15.33 -21.43
N ILE A 64 7.79 15.34 -20.20
CA ILE A 64 6.58 14.59 -19.81
C ILE A 64 5.38 15.11 -20.59
N VAL A 65 5.14 16.42 -20.62
CA VAL A 65 4.05 17.02 -21.41
C VAL A 65 4.16 16.65 -22.89
N GLN A 66 5.37 16.66 -23.46
CA GLN A 66 5.59 16.23 -24.85
C GLN A 66 5.26 14.74 -25.05
N ALA A 67 5.65 13.87 -24.12
CA ALA A 67 5.32 12.44 -24.18
C ALA A 67 3.81 12.19 -24.06
N LEU A 68 3.12 12.98 -23.24
CA LEU A 68 1.67 12.91 -23.02
C LEU A 68 0.85 13.38 -24.24
N ASN A 69 1.46 14.06 -25.20
CA ASN A 69 0.81 14.43 -26.46
C ASN A 69 0.76 13.23 -27.42
N THR A 70 -0.06 12.24 -27.07
CA THR A 70 -0.23 10.97 -27.77
C THR A 70 -1.72 10.62 -27.92
N GLU A 71 -2.05 9.63 -28.75
CA GLU A 71 -3.43 9.15 -28.94
C GLU A 71 -3.98 8.41 -27.72
N LYS A 72 -3.10 7.95 -26.82
CA LYS A 72 -3.43 7.19 -25.61
C LYS A 72 -2.73 7.74 -24.38
N PRO A 73 -3.12 8.94 -23.90
CA PRO A 73 -2.47 9.57 -22.76
C PRO A 73 -2.52 8.70 -21.49
N GLU A 74 -3.58 7.91 -21.26
CA GLU A 74 -3.72 7.00 -20.12
C GLU A 74 -2.60 5.94 -20.04
N GLU A 75 -2.23 5.34 -21.18
CA GLU A 75 -1.17 4.33 -21.24
C GLU A 75 0.21 4.98 -21.02
N MET A 76 0.36 6.22 -21.50
CA MET A 76 1.59 6.99 -21.32
C MET A 76 1.76 7.49 -19.88
N ILE A 77 0.70 7.98 -19.23
CA ILE A 77 0.71 8.35 -17.81
C ILE A 77 1.19 7.15 -16.99
N ALA A 78 0.54 5.99 -17.17
CA ALA A 78 0.92 4.77 -16.48
C ALA A 78 2.40 4.38 -16.71
N SER A 79 2.86 4.46 -17.96
CA SER A 79 4.25 4.16 -18.31
C SER A 79 5.24 5.10 -17.66
N LEU A 80 4.99 6.41 -17.70
CA LEU A 80 5.85 7.41 -17.08
C LEU A 80 5.92 7.21 -15.56
N THR A 81 4.78 7.01 -14.91
CA THR A 81 4.72 6.72 -13.46
C THR A 81 5.59 5.52 -13.11
N ILE A 82 5.39 4.40 -13.80
CA ILE A 82 6.13 3.15 -13.53
C ILE A 82 7.62 3.30 -13.83
N ASN A 83 7.99 4.05 -14.88
CA ASN A 83 9.39 4.33 -15.19
C ASN A 83 10.06 5.14 -14.07
N ILE A 84 9.40 6.18 -13.57
CA ILE A 84 9.93 7.00 -12.48
C ILE A 84 10.05 6.16 -11.20
N LEU A 85 9.02 5.40 -10.83
CA LEU A 85 9.07 4.54 -9.65
C LEU A 85 10.14 3.46 -9.75
N ALA A 86 10.30 2.82 -10.92
CA ALA A 86 11.37 1.85 -11.13
C ALA A 86 12.77 2.49 -11.04
N GLU A 87 12.93 3.72 -11.52
CA GLU A 87 14.19 4.46 -11.35
C GLU A 87 14.46 4.78 -9.88
N LEU A 88 13.46 5.21 -9.13
CA LEU A 88 13.57 5.51 -7.70
C LEU A 88 13.87 4.24 -6.88
N ASP A 89 13.19 3.13 -7.16
CA ASP A 89 13.46 1.85 -6.52
C ASP A 89 14.87 1.34 -6.87
N GLY A 90 15.29 1.46 -8.14
CA GLY A 90 16.66 1.16 -8.57
C GLY A 90 17.71 1.99 -7.84
N LYS A 91 17.46 3.29 -7.62
CA LYS A 91 18.32 4.18 -6.81
C LYS A 91 18.33 3.80 -5.32
N SER A 92 17.23 3.25 -4.81
CA SER A 92 17.15 2.73 -3.44
C SER A 92 17.88 1.38 -3.26
N GLY A 93 18.15 0.70 -4.38
CA GLY A 93 18.70 -0.65 -4.42
C GLY A 93 17.64 -1.73 -4.16
N GLY A 94 16.39 -1.54 -4.61
CA GLY A 94 15.31 -2.51 -4.45
C GLY A 94 14.76 -2.59 -3.02
N LYS A 95 14.80 -1.49 -2.27
CA LYS A 95 14.46 -1.45 -0.85
C LYS A 95 13.10 -0.82 -0.57
N ILE A 96 12.42 -0.32 -1.60
CA ILE A 96 11.09 0.26 -1.43
C ILE A 96 10.10 -0.91 -1.35
N PRO A 97 9.32 -1.02 -0.26
CA PRO A 97 8.25 -2.00 -0.17
C PRO A 97 7.26 -1.85 -1.33
N SER A 98 6.79 -2.98 -1.86
CA SER A 98 5.86 -3.00 -3.00
C SER A 98 4.56 -2.25 -2.70
N GLU A 99 4.10 -2.27 -1.45
CA GLU A 99 2.91 -1.55 -1.00
C GLU A 99 3.08 -0.04 -1.18
N LEU A 100 4.25 0.50 -0.81
CA LEU A 100 4.55 1.93 -1.01
C LEU A 100 4.68 2.29 -2.49
N LEU A 101 5.20 1.38 -3.33
CA LEU A 101 5.27 1.60 -4.78
C LEU A 101 3.88 1.64 -5.41
N ILE A 102 2.94 0.80 -4.93
CA ILE A 102 1.56 0.78 -5.42
C ILE A 102 0.83 2.06 -5.04
N GLU A 103 0.91 2.47 -3.76
CA GLU A 103 0.28 3.71 -3.29
C GLU A 103 0.86 4.92 -4.05
N ALA A 104 2.18 4.98 -4.20
CA ALA A 104 2.85 6.06 -4.93
C ALA A 104 2.54 6.07 -6.43
N ALA A 105 2.18 4.92 -7.03
CA ALA A 105 1.81 4.86 -8.43
C ALA A 105 0.49 5.58 -8.70
N GLN A 106 -0.47 5.52 -7.78
CA GLN A 106 -1.75 6.21 -7.93
C GLN A 106 -1.54 7.73 -7.88
N GLU A 107 -0.97 8.23 -6.79
CA GLU A 107 -0.71 9.67 -6.63
C GLU A 107 0.28 10.20 -7.68
N GLY A 108 1.25 9.38 -8.07
CA GLY A 108 2.20 9.70 -9.15
C GLY A 108 1.55 9.84 -10.52
N ALA A 109 0.58 8.99 -10.84
CA ALA A 109 -0.18 9.09 -12.09
C ALA A 109 -1.04 10.34 -12.12
N GLU A 110 -1.69 10.71 -11.02
CA GLU A 110 -2.45 11.96 -10.92
C GLU A 110 -1.55 13.19 -11.13
N MET A 111 -0.35 13.22 -10.54
CA MET A 111 0.60 14.31 -10.75
C MET A 111 1.04 14.45 -12.21
N ILE A 112 1.27 13.33 -12.90
CA ILE A 112 1.63 13.34 -14.33
C ILE A 112 0.43 13.76 -15.18
N ALA A 113 -0.77 13.29 -14.85
CA ALA A 113 -1.99 13.67 -15.55
C ALA A 113 -2.27 15.17 -15.43
N GLU A 114 -2.08 15.75 -14.24
CA GLU A 114 -2.26 17.19 -13.98
C GLU A 114 -1.35 18.06 -14.88
N LEU A 115 -0.14 17.58 -15.21
CA LEU A 115 0.73 18.26 -16.18
C LEU A 115 0.10 18.32 -17.58
N GLY A 116 -0.48 17.22 -18.04
CA GLY A 116 -1.16 17.14 -19.34
C GLY A 116 -2.42 17.98 -19.39
N GLU A 117 -3.21 17.99 -18.31
CA GLU A 117 -4.38 18.87 -18.18
C GLU A 117 -4.01 20.35 -18.18
N LYS A 118 -3.00 20.76 -17.40
CA LYS A 118 -2.50 22.15 -17.36
C LYS A 118 -1.97 22.60 -18.71
N ALA A 119 -1.40 21.68 -19.49
CA ALA A 119 -0.96 21.92 -20.87
C ALA A 119 -2.11 21.94 -21.90
N GLY A 120 -3.35 21.61 -21.49
CA GLY A 120 -4.53 21.61 -22.33
C GLY A 120 -4.60 20.44 -23.32
N LEU A 121 -3.94 19.32 -23.02
CA LEU A 121 -3.90 18.15 -23.91
C LEU A 121 -5.19 17.32 -23.83
N TYR A 122 -5.74 17.17 -22.62
CA TYR A 122 -6.92 16.36 -22.32
C TYR A 122 -7.56 16.79 -21.01
N GLN A 123 -8.67 16.15 -20.63
CA GLN A 123 -9.23 16.17 -19.27
C GLN A 123 -9.05 14.77 -18.67
N PHE A 124 -8.53 14.72 -17.46
CA PHE A 124 -8.32 13.51 -16.67
C PHE A 124 -9.60 13.20 -15.89
N ASP A 125 -10.63 12.82 -16.64
CA ASP A 125 -11.91 12.40 -16.08
C ASP A 125 -11.86 10.99 -15.46
N GLU A 126 -12.90 10.62 -14.72
CA GLU A 126 -13.01 9.31 -14.05
C GLU A 126 -12.80 8.12 -15.02
N ALA A 127 -13.18 8.28 -16.29
CA ALA A 127 -13.01 7.23 -17.28
C ALA A 127 -11.55 7.09 -17.73
N MET A 128 -10.84 8.21 -17.93
CA MET A 128 -9.40 8.22 -18.22
C MET A 128 -8.58 7.75 -17.01
N GLU A 129 -8.97 8.16 -15.81
CA GLU A 129 -8.38 7.71 -14.54
C GLU A 129 -8.48 6.19 -14.41
N ALA A 130 -9.68 5.61 -14.58
CA ALA A 130 -9.87 4.16 -14.52
C ALA A 130 -9.02 3.40 -15.54
N ARG A 131 -8.90 3.90 -16.78
CA ARG A 131 -8.03 3.30 -17.81
C ARG A 131 -6.55 3.43 -17.46
N THR A 132 -6.15 4.53 -16.83
CA THR A 132 -4.79 4.77 -16.35
C THR A 132 -4.43 3.77 -15.25
N TYR A 133 -5.31 3.53 -14.28
CA TYR A 133 -5.07 2.52 -13.24
C TYR A 133 -5.02 1.10 -13.79
N GLN A 134 -5.88 0.76 -14.76
CA GLN A 134 -5.79 -0.54 -15.44
C GLN A 134 -4.43 -0.71 -16.15
N ALA A 135 -3.95 0.34 -16.83
CA ALA A 135 -2.65 0.34 -17.47
C ALA A 135 -1.50 0.25 -16.45
N LEU A 136 -1.59 0.94 -15.32
CA LEU A 136 -0.62 0.86 -14.22
C LEU A 136 -0.51 -0.56 -13.68
N ILE A 137 -1.64 -1.20 -13.36
CA ILE A 137 -1.67 -2.57 -12.85
C ILE A 137 -1.05 -3.53 -13.88
N SER A 138 -1.46 -3.44 -15.14
CA SER A 138 -0.92 -4.29 -16.21
C SER A 138 0.60 -4.15 -16.32
N GLN A 139 1.10 -2.92 -16.35
CA GLN A 139 2.54 -2.65 -16.49
C GLN A 139 3.35 -3.03 -15.24
N ALA A 140 2.77 -2.87 -14.06
CA ALA A 140 3.40 -3.26 -12.80
C ALA A 140 3.59 -4.79 -12.72
N ILE A 141 2.59 -5.57 -13.17
CA ILE A 141 2.69 -7.03 -13.29
C ILE A 141 3.75 -7.41 -14.34
N GLU A 142 3.71 -6.80 -15.53
CA GLU A 142 4.65 -7.09 -16.61
C GLU A 142 6.12 -6.86 -16.21
N ARG A 143 6.35 -5.87 -15.34
CA ARG A 143 7.68 -5.54 -14.84
C ARG A 143 8.08 -6.27 -13.56
N GLY A 144 7.19 -7.10 -13.01
CA GLY A 144 7.42 -7.82 -11.76
C GLY A 144 7.54 -6.92 -10.53
N ILE A 145 6.96 -5.71 -10.58
CA ILE A 145 6.84 -4.83 -9.41
C ILE A 145 5.80 -5.39 -8.44
N ILE A 146 4.74 -5.99 -8.98
CA ILE A 146 3.71 -6.69 -8.21
C ILE A 146 3.70 -8.15 -8.68
N ASP A 147 3.68 -9.10 -7.74
CA ASP A 147 3.48 -10.49 -8.12
C ASP A 147 2.03 -10.69 -8.56
N ARG A 148 1.84 -11.39 -9.67
CA ARG A 148 0.51 -11.81 -10.12
C ARG A 148 -0.22 -12.62 -9.04
N ALA A 149 0.51 -13.41 -8.27
CA ALA A 149 -0.03 -14.18 -7.15
C ALA A 149 -0.55 -13.27 -6.02
N GLU A 150 0.13 -12.15 -5.74
CA GLU A 150 -0.32 -11.17 -4.74
C GLU A 150 -1.59 -10.46 -5.20
N ILE A 151 -1.73 -10.14 -6.48
CA ILE A 151 -2.98 -9.58 -7.02
C ILE A 151 -4.09 -10.63 -6.99
N GLU A 152 -3.81 -11.88 -7.34
CA GLU A 152 -4.80 -12.95 -7.27
C GLU A 152 -5.24 -13.22 -5.82
N GLU A 153 -4.34 -13.12 -4.84
CA GLU A 153 -4.65 -13.23 -3.42
C GLU A 153 -5.43 -12.01 -2.91
N LEU A 154 -5.05 -10.79 -3.31
CA LEU A 154 -5.79 -9.57 -3.02
C LEU A 154 -7.22 -9.67 -3.58
N MET A 155 -7.38 -10.07 -4.84
CA MET A 155 -8.68 -10.29 -5.46
C MET A 155 -9.46 -11.43 -4.79
N ALA A 156 -8.80 -12.49 -4.33
CA ALA A 156 -9.43 -13.58 -3.59
C ALA A 156 -9.83 -13.17 -2.17
N SER A 157 -9.16 -12.17 -1.59
CA SER A 157 -9.49 -11.59 -0.28
C SER A 157 -10.62 -10.57 -0.35
N MET A 158 -10.89 -10.01 -1.53
CA MET A 158 -12.06 -9.17 -1.76
C MET A 158 -13.34 -10.01 -1.67
N SER A 159 -14.32 -9.52 -0.94
CA SER A 159 -15.63 -10.18 -0.83
C SER A 159 -16.31 -10.29 -2.21
N GLU A 160 -17.18 -11.29 -2.40
CA GLU A 160 -17.97 -11.43 -3.64
C GLU A 160 -18.74 -10.13 -4.00
N GLU A 161 -19.08 -9.32 -2.99
CA GLU A 161 -19.78 -8.05 -3.13
C GLU A 161 -18.86 -6.95 -3.71
N GLU A 162 -17.63 -6.83 -3.21
CA GLU A 162 -16.62 -5.91 -3.73
C GLU A 162 -16.17 -6.33 -5.13
N MET A 163 -16.04 -7.63 -5.38
CA MET A 163 -15.70 -8.16 -6.69
C MET A 163 -16.81 -7.89 -7.71
N ARG A 164 -18.09 -8.00 -7.31
CA ARG A 164 -19.22 -7.59 -8.16
C ARG A 164 -19.26 -6.09 -8.41
N ALA A 165 -18.91 -5.27 -7.43
CA ALA A 165 -18.83 -3.81 -7.61
C ALA A 165 -17.71 -3.42 -8.59
N ALA A 166 -16.52 -4.02 -8.45
CA ALA A 166 -15.40 -3.80 -9.35
C ALA A 166 -15.71 -4.24 -10.79
N VAL A 167 -16.33 -5.42 -10.96
CA VAL A 167 -16.75 -5.92 -12.28
C VAL A 167 -17.88 -5.07 -12.87
N GLN A 168 -18.82 -4.57 -12.06
CA GLN A 168 -19.87 -3.67 -12.53
C GLN A 168 -19.30 -2.32 -12.97
N GLN A 169 -18.35 -1.75 -12.23
CA GLN A 169 -17.60 -0.57 -12.69
C GLN A 169 -16.94 -0.88 -14.03
N GLN A 170 -16.19 -1.98 -14.13
CA GLN A 170 -15.49 -2.34 -15.36
C GLN A 170 -16.44 -2.53 -16.56
N GLN A 171 -17.62 -3.12 -16.35
CA GLN A 171 -18.65 -3.27 -17.39
C GLN A 171 -19.33 -1.95 -17.78
N GLN A 172 -19.49 -1.02 -16.84
CA GLN A 172 -19.99 0.33 -17.15
C GLN A 172 -19.01 1.11 -18.03
N PHE A 173 -17.70 0.91 -17.84
CA PHE A 173 -16.67 1.53 -18.68
C PHE A 173 -16.47 0.82 -20.02
N ALA A 174 -16.61 -0.50 -20.08
CA ALA A 174 -16.43 -1.27 -21.32
C ALA A 174 -17.66 -1.27 -22.25
N GLY A 175 -18.86 -0.99 -21.72
CA GLY A 175 -20.12 -0.98 -22.48
C GLY A 175 -20.54 0.39 -23.04
N GLY A 176 -19.75 1.45 -22.81
CA GLY A 176 -20.05 2.84 -23.19
C GLY A 176 -19.49 3.28 -24.54
N VAL A 177 -19.40 2.38 -25.52
CA VAL A 177 -18.96 2.70 -26.90
C VAL A 177 -20.16 2.75 -27.85
#